data_AF-A0A9P9MQT7-F1
#
_entry.id   AF-A0A9P9MQT7-F1
#
_cell.length_a   1.000
_cell.length_b   1.000
_cell.length_c   1.000
_cell.angle_alpha   90.00
_cell.angle_beta   90.00
_cell.angle_gamma   90.00
#
_symmetry.space_group_name_H-M   'P 1'
#
loop_
_entity.id
_entity.type
_entity.pdbx_description
1 polymer ?
#
loop_
_entity_poly.entity_id
_entity_poly.type
_entity_poly.pdbx_seq_one_letter_code
_entity_poly.pdbx_strand_id
1 'polypeptide(L)'
;MESEPIPSLSTLPSEILQQISTYLPPSSVICLLLVNRSLKRAVDHWSMWRSLISGNPRFPNGILSSAGEEGWKRYVLADIKARRWQEGGRGGGARLILQVDDLRWLPMLMAIHHPILRTITPGMARHLAIQASPCSQATLFERSSIEHGEDQKRTLSFPTNPKTSLSNSEWKSKLAGSFCLAVAHMSSLVPQDQEEAAEGQDDNDENSDYNTAAERQIRIPHSPQLSKVPWFNIHTSEPSLSADKKATLVTALHALALTAIAHFSTELALAILEHRTGSTTLSQISHPPNSSTLPLSHLPSLPDPLSTDCVEKFGTCHLKIMATPEFFEEGEWTGAYAYTGLWGVRNGGASRSGERVDIFNCVGGVNRTVRLNGLDRPNERFGFVVEERIRFRRVADEGVGGEGDVFVLRSNCFYSQMGTHVLELRVRRSTGLIGVREWNAEGVARGNEKGTGGGNSSGAVLTPFGVVGAIGVGTSWMWLWRREWSGGFEGAA
;
A
#
# COMPACT_ATOMS: atom_id res chain seq x y z
N MET A 1 -53.22 -38.21 -28.24
CA MET A 1 -51.97 -37.57 -28.70
C MET A 1 -51.14 -37.32 -27.47
N GLU A 2 -50.13 -38.14 -27.22
CA GLU A 2 -49.15 -37.85 -26.18
C GLU A 2 -48.28 -36.70 -26.71
N SER A 3 -48.36 -35.53 -26.07
CA SER A 3 -47.50 -34.41 -26.42
C SER A 3 -46.06 -34.79 -26.13
N GLU A 4 -45.18 -34.73 -27.14
CA GLU A 4 -43.76 -34.91 -26.91
C GLU A 4 -43.29 -33.97 -25.78
N PRO A 5 -42.48 -34.48 -24.83
CA PRO A 5 -42.02 -33.68 -23.71
C PRO A 5 -41.16 -32.53 -24.24
N ILE A 6 -41.50 -31.30 -23.85
CA ILE A 6 -40.74 -30.11 -24.23
C ILE A 6 -39.29 -30.29 -23.75
N PRO A 7 -38.29 -30.13 -24.63
CA PRO A 7 -36.89 -30.32 -24.26
C PRO A 7 -36.50 -29.37 -23.13
N SER A 8 -35.87 -29.91 -22.10
CA SER A 8 -35.45 -29.15 -20.92
C SER A 8 -34.12 -28.46 -21.18
N LEU A 9 -33.91 -27.28 -20.57
CA LEU A 9 -32.62 -26.59 -20.66
C LEU A 9 -31.45 -27.47 -20.19
N SER A 10 -31.67 -28.36 -19.22
CA SER A 10 -30.65 -29.26 -18.67
C SER A 10 -30.25 -30.40 -19.61
N THR A 11 -30.95 -30.61 -20.72
CA THR A 11 -30.61 -31.63 -21.73
C THR A 11 -29.74 -31.07 -22.85
N LEU A 12 -29.44 -29.77 -22.87
CA LEU A 12 -28.54 -29.16 -23.83
C LEU A 12 -27.08 -29.54 -23.56
N PRO A 13 -26.22 -29.62 -24.59
CA PRO A 13 -24.77 -29.78 -24.42
C PRO A 13 -24.15 -28.65 -23.58
N SER A 14 -23.07 -28.96 -22.85
CA SER A 14 -22.36 -28.01 -21.98
C SER A 14 -21.89 -26.77 -22.74
N GLU A 15 -21.47 -26.93 -23.98
CA GLU A 15 -20.92 -25.87 -24.83
C GLU A 15 -22.02 -24.86 -25.18
N ILE A 16 -23.22 -25.35 -25.49
CA ILE A 16 -24.38 -24.50 -25.76
C ILE A 16 -24.81 -23.77 -24.49
N LEU A 17 -24.83 -24.44 -23.34
CA LEU A 17 -25.15 -23.81 -22.05
C LEU A 17 -24.13 -22.74 -21.65
N GLN A 18 -22.83 -22.99 -21.87
CA GLN A 18 -21.77 -22.01 -21.66
C GLN A 18 -21.93 -20.82 -22.60
N GLN A 19 -22.19 -21.06 -23.89
CA GLN A 19 -22.42 -20.01 -24.88
C GLN A 19 -23.62 -19.14 -24.50
N ILE A 20 -24.78 -19.75 -24.18
CA ILE A 20 -25.96 -19.02 -23.68
C ILE A 20 -25.57 -18.17 -22.46
N SER A 21 -24.81 -18.74 -21.53
CA SER A 21 -24.38 -18.04 -20.31
C SER A 21 -23.51 -16.82 -20.59
N THR A 22 -22.68 -16.81 -21.64
CA THR A 22 -21.88 -15.63 -22.01
C THR A 22 -22.71 -14.45 -22.51
N TYR A 23 -23.95 -14.68 -22.95
CA TYR A 23 -24.89 -13.63 -23.34
C TYR A 23 -25.76 -13.12 -22.19
N LEU A 24 -25.72 -13.78 -21.03
CA LEU A 24 -26.50 -13.37 -19.87
C LEU A 24 -25.74 -12.31 -19.05
N PRO A 25 -26.46 -11.40 -18.36
CA PRO A 25 -25.85 -10.58 -17.34
C PRO A 25 -25.18 -11.46 -16.26
N PRO A 26 -24.00 -11.06 -15.73
CA PRO A 26 -23.31 -11.77 -14.66
C PRO A 26 -24.20 -12.28 -13.51
N SER A 27 -25.13 -11.45 -13.03
CA SER A 27 -26.06 -11.79 -11.95
C SER A 27 -26.99 -12.95 -12.34
N SER A 28 -27.49 -12.96 -13.57
CA SER A 28 -28.34 -14.03 -14.10
C SER A 28 -27.58 -15.34 -14.25
N VAL A 29 -26.30 -15.29 -14.62
CA VAL A 29 -25.44 -16.48 -14.70
C VAL A 29 -25.28 -17.11 -13.31
N ILE A 30 -25.05 -16.30 -12.28
CA ILE A 30 -25.00 -16.80 -10.89
C ILE A 30 -26.34 -17.45 -10.50
N CYS A 31 -27.48 -16.85 -10.84
CA CYS A 31 -28.78 -17.47 -10.61
C CYS A 31 -28.90 -18.82 -11.34
N LEU A 32 -28.42 -18.91 -12.58
CA LEU A 32 -28.44 -20.14 -13.38
C LEU A 32 -27.66 -21.29 -12.72
N LEU A 33 -26.51 -21.00 -12.10
CA LEU A 33 -25.74 -21.98 -11.32
C LEU A 33 -26.51 -22.55 -10.13
N LEU A 34 -27.47 -21.78 -9.60
CA LEU A 34 -28.25 -22.15 -8.42
C LEU A 34 -29.53 -22.93 -8.77
N VAL A 35 -29.88 -23.04 -10.05
CA VAL A 35 -31.11 -23.73 -10.50
C VAL A 35 -31.02 -25.24 -10.28
N ASN A 36 -29.97 -25.90 -10.80
CA ASN A 36 -29.75 -27.34 -10.59
C ASN A 36 -28.27 -27.72 -10.76
N ARG A 37 -27.92 -28.94 -10.30
CA ARG A 37 -26.53 -29.45 -10.33
C ARG A 37 -25.97 -29.63 -11.74
N SER A 38 -26.82 -29.97 -12.72
CA SER A 38 -26.39 -30.17 -14.12
C SER A 38 -25.94 -28.84 -14.73
N LEU A 39 -26.79 -27.81 -14.63
CA LEU A 39 -26.49 -26.45 -15.07
C LEU A 39 -25.27 -25.89 -14.35
N LYS A 40 -25.14 -26.11 -13.03
CA LYS A 40 -23.94 -25.73 -12.29
C LYS A 40 -22.69 -26.35 -12.91
N ARG A 41 -22.66 -27.66 -13.16
CA ARG A 41 -21.47 -28.31 -13.74
C ARG A 41 -21.16 -27.81 -15.15
N ALA A 42 -22.19 -27.57 -15.96
CA ALA A 42 -22.00 -27.08 -17.32
C ALA A 42 -21.47 -25.64 -17.35
N VAL A 43 -22.00 -24.78 -16.49
CA VAL A 43 -21.79 -23.32 -16.52
C VAL A 43 -20.65 -22.87 -15.59
N ASP A 44 -20.33 -23.60 -14.53
CA ASP A 44 -19.23 -23.27 -13.60
C ASP A 44 -17.85 -23.65 -14.16
N HIS A 45 -17.60 -23.29 -15.41
CA HIS A 45 -16.36 -23.53 -16.14
C HIS A 45 -15.58 -22.22 -16.33
N TRP A 46 -14.27 -22.25 -16.12
CA TRP A 46 -13.44 -21.04 -16.10
C TRP A 46 -13.45 -20.26 -17.43
N SER A 47 -13.49 -20.96 -18.57
CA SER A 47 -13.50 -20.33 -19.90
C SER A 47 -14.74 -19.46 -20.13
N MET A 48 -15.88 -19.85 -19.55
CA MET A 48 -17.13 -19.08 -19.62
C MET A 48 -16.99 -17.76 -18.85
N TRP A 49 -16.49 -17.81 -17.61
CA TRP A 49 -16.23 -16.60 -16.81
C TRP A 49 -15.20 -15.68 -17.46
N ARG A 50 -14.14 -16.25 -18.05
CA ARG A 50 -13.15 -15.50 -18.84
C ARG A 50 -13.80 -14.81 -20.03
N SER A 51 -14.69 -15.48 -20.75
CA SER A 51 -15.41 -14.90 -21.89
C SER A 51 -16.33 -13.76 -21.46
N LEU A 52 -17.03 -13.90 -20.32
CA LEU A 52 -17.86 -12.83 -19.74
C LEU A 52 -17.05 -11.58 -19.41
N ILE A 53 -15.86 -11.76 -18.83
CA ILE A 53 -14.96 -10.65 -18.47
C ILE A 53 -14.38 -10.01 -19.72
N SER A 54 -13.92 -10.82 -20.69
CA SER A 54 -13.33 -10.34 -21.94
C SER A 54 -14.35 -9.57 -22.80
N GLY A 55 -15.62 -9.96 -22.75
CA GLY A 55 -16.70 -9.25 -23.45
C GLY A 55 -17.22 -8.00 -22.74
N ASN A 56 -16.76 -7.71 -21.51
CA ASN A 56 -17.25 -6.58 -20.73
C ASN A 56 -16.21 -5.44 -20.71
N PRO A 57 -16.50 -4.29 -21.34
CA PRO A 57 -15.55 -3.19 -21.50
C PRO A 57 -15.16 -2.52 -20.17
N ARG A 58 -15.81 -2.88 -19.06
CA ARG A 58 -15.50 -2.35 -17.73
C ARG A 58 -14.29 -3.00 -17.08
N PHE A 59 -13.87 -4.17 -17.56
CA PHE A 59 -12.65 -4.80 -17.07
C PHE A 59 -11.44 -4.31 -17.87
N PRO A 60 -10.40 -3.79 -17.22
CA PRO A 60 -9.16 -3.42 -17.89
C PRO A 60 -8.60 -4.54 -18.77
N ASN A 61 -8.15 -4.18 -19.96
CA ASN A 61 -7.36 -5.07 -20.80
C ASN A 61 -6.08 -5.45 -20.03
N GLY A 62 -5.79 -6.75 -19.89
CA GLY A 62 -4.55 -7.23 -19.25
C GLY A 62 -4.71 -7.96 -17.91
N ILE A 63 -5.87 -7.85 -17.23
CA ILE A 63 -6.19 -8.73 -16.07
C ILE A 63 -6.18 -10.21 -16.49
N LEU A 64 -6.35 -10.46 -17.79
CA LEU A 64 -6.63 -11.77 -18.34
C LEU A 64 -5.50 -12.79 -18.21
N SER A 65 -4.28 -12.35 -17.93
CA SER A 65 -3.08 -13.20 -17.98
C SER A 65 -2.67 -13.77 -16.62
N SER A 66 -3.07 -13.14 -15.51
CA SER A 66 -2.63 -13.52 -14.16
C SER A 66 -3.70 -14.24 -13.33
N ALA A 67 -4.97 -14.14 -13.74
CA ALA A 67 -6.06 -14.87 -13.12
C ALA A 67 -5.95 -16.35 -13.51
N GLY A 68 -5.48 -17.21 -12.60
CA GLY A 68 -5.59 -18.66 -12.77
C GLY A 68 -7.04 -19.09 -13.03
N GLU A 69 -7.27 -20.36 -13.37
CA GLU A 69 -8.60 -20.86 -13.78
C GLU A 69 -9.74 -20.49 -12.82
N GLU A 70 -9.47 -20.46 -11.51
CA GLU A 70 -10.47 -20.11 -10.50
C GLU A 70 -10.68 -18.59 -10.30
N GLY A 71 -9.81 -17.74 -10.84
CA GLY A 71 -9.82 -16.30 -10.60
C GLY A 71 -10.97 -15.56 -11.27
N TRP A 72 -11.42 -16.04 -12.44
CA TRP A 72 -12.38 -15.35 -13.29
C TRP A 72 -13.74 -15.12 -12.64
N LYS A 73 -14.31 -16.17 -12.06
CA LYS A 73 -15.59 -16.10 -11.35
C LYS A 73 -15.57 -15.08 -10.21
N ARG A 74 -14.41 -14.92 -9.56
CA ARG A 74 -14.21 -14.00 -8.43
C ARG A 74 -14.43 -12.55 -8.85
N TYR A 75 -13.87 -12.17 -10.00
CA TYR A 75 -14.02 -10.82 -10.53
C TYR A 75 -15.43 -10.54 -11.04
N VAL A 76 -16.11 -11.55 -11.61
CA VAL A 76 -17.51 -11.42 -11.98
C VAL A 76 -18.40 -11.19 -10.75
N LEU A 77 -18.18 -11.93 -9.67
CA LEU A 77 -18.90 -11.74 -8.41
C LEU A 77 -18.62 -10.36 -7.79
N ALA A 78 -17.37 -9.92 -7.83
CA ALA A 78 -16.98 -8.61 -7.38
C ALA A 78 -17.71 -7.50 -8.18
N ASP A 79 -17.76 -7.58 -9.51
CA ASP A 79 -18.54 -6.64 -10.36
C ASP A 79 -20.04 -6.66 -10.03
N ILE A 80 -20.64 -7.84 -9.82
CA ILE A 80 -22.06 -7.94 -9.41
C ILE A 80 -22.30 -7.20 -8.08
N LYS A 81 -21.40 -7.37 -7.10
CA LYS A 81 -21.48 -6.66 -5.81
C LYS A 81 -21.31 -5.15 -5.98
N ALA A 82 -20.32 -4.74 -6.78
CA ALA A 82 -20.08 -3.36 -7.12
C ALA A 82 -21.32 -2.69 -7.77
N ARG A 83 -22.02 -3.38 -8.67
CA ARG A 83 -23.25 -2.85 -9.29
C ARG A 83 -24.37 -2.60 -8.28
N ARG A 84 -24.55 -3.52 -7.33
CA ARG A 84 -25.54 -3.33 -6.26
C ARG A 84 -25.25 -2.07 -5.44
N TRP A 85 -23.98 -1.75 -5.21
CA TRP A 85 -23.60 -0.50 -4.57
C TRP A 85 -23.99 0.73 -5.40
N GLN A 86 -23.78 0.69 -6.71
CA GLN A 86 -24.16 1.78 -7.61
C GLN A 86 -25.68 1.96 -7.72
N GLU A 87 -26.44 0.87 -7.76
CA GLU A 87 -27.90 0.87 -7.88
C GLU A 87 -28.57 1.32 -6.58
N GLY A 88 -28.08 0.88 -5.42
CA GLY A 88 -28.62 1.25 -4.11
C GLY A 88 -28.49 2.75 -3.79
N GLY A 89 -27.53 3.45 -4.42
CA GLY A 89 -27.33 4.89 -4.23
C GLY A 89 -28.26 5.80 -5.03
N ARG A 90 -29.05 5.28 -5.99
CA ARG A 90 -29.92 6.11 -6.84
C ARG A 90 -31.23 6.54 -6.16
N GLY A 91 -31.55 5.98 -5.00
CA GLY A 91 -32.69 6.39 -4.17
C GLY A 91 -32.34 7.56 -3.26
N GLY A 92 -32.32 8.78 -3.80
CA GLY A 92 -32.44 10.06 -3.07
C GLY A 92 -31.69 10.19 -1.73
N GLY A 93 -30.39 10.48 -1.77
CA GLY A 93 -29.65 11.01 -0.61
C GLY A 93 -29.16 9.99 0.43
N ALA A 94 -29.43 8.70 0.25
CA ALA A 94 -28.83 7.68 1.11
C ALA A 94 -27.32 7.60 0.87
N ARG A 95 -26.54 8.15 1.81
CA ARG A 95 -25.08 8.02 1.89
C ARG A 95 -24.72 6.54 1.78
N LEU A 96 -23.89 6.15 0.80
CA LEU A 96 -23.41 4.77 0.69
C LEU A 96 -22.71 4.39 2.00
N ILE A 97 -23.36 3.56 2.80
CA ILE A 97 -22.73 2.92 3.96
C ILE A 97 -22.22 1.58 3.48
N LEU A 98 -20.91 1.52 3.23
CA LEU A 98 -20.24 0.25 2.97
C LEU A 98 -20.44 -0.65 4.20
N GLN A 99 -20.99 -1.84 3.99
CA GLN A 99 -21.16 -2.84 5.04
C GLN A 99 -19.85 -3.61 5.25
N VAL A 100 -19.69 -4.26 6.40
CA VAL A 100 -18.49 -5.08 6.69
C VAL A 100 -18.32 -6.20 5.65
N ASP A 101 -19.42 -6.75 5.13
CA ASP A 101 -19.36 -7.78 4.09
C ASP A 101 -18.80 -7.26 2.75
N ASP A 102 -18.87 -5.96 2.50
CA ASP A 102 -18.32 -5.32 1.30
C ASP A 102 -16.79 -5.33 1.30
N LEU A 103 -16.17 -5.32 2.49
CA LEU A 103 -14.71 -5.40 2.66
C LEU A 103 -14.11 -6.72 2.19
N ARG A 104 -14.92 -7.78 2.07
CA ARG A 104 -14.46 -9.07 1.53
C ARG A 104 -14.18 -9.01 0.03
N TRP A 105 -14.86 -8.10 -0.67
CA TRP A 105 -14.83 -7.97 -2.12
C TRP A 105 -13.99 -6.79 -2.59
N LEU A 106 -13.90 -5.75 -1.77
CA LEU A 106 -13.26 -4.50 -2.15
C LEU A 106 -11.77 -4.65 -2.53
N PRO A 107 -10.95 -5.45 -1.82
CA PRO A 107 -9.57 -5.65 -2.23
C PRO A 107 -9.45 -6.37 -3.58
N MET A 108 -10.40 -7.24 -3.93
CA MET A 108 -10.42 -7.86 -5.25
C MET A 108 -10.80 -6.88 -6.35
N LEU A 109 -11.80 -6.03 -6.10
CA LEU A 109 -12.16 -4.93 -7.00
C LEU A 109 -10.95 -4.03 -7.26
N MET A 110 -10.14 -3.81 -6.23
CA MET A 110 -8.89 -3.06 -6.30
C MET A 110 -7.82 -3.72 -7.14
N ALA A 111 -7.61 -5.02 -6.95
CA ALA A 111 -6.64 -5.76 -7.73
C ALA A 111 -6.93 -5.78 -9.23
N ILE A 112 -8.19 -5.58 -9.63
CA ILE A 112 -8.61 -5.47 -11.03
C ILE A 112 -8.85 -4.03 -11.49
N HIS A 113 -8.44 -3.03 -10.71
CA HIS A 113 -8.66 -1.62 -11.01
C HIS A 113 -10.11 -1.31 -11.43
N HIS A 114 -11.09 -1.94 -10.77
CA HIS A 114 -12.48 -1.85 -11.17
C HIS A 114 -12.94 -0.38 -11.21
N PRO A 115 -13.72 0.06 -12.20
CA PRO A 115 -14.12 1.47 -12.32
C PRO A 115 -14.84 2.04 -11.08
N ILE A 116 -15.49 1.18 -10.29
CA ILE A 116 -16.15 1.60 -9.04
C ILE A 116 -15.18 2.22 -8.03
N LEU A 117 -13.90 1.90 -8.09
CA LEU A 117 -12.91 2.46 -7.17
C LEU A 117 -12.79 3.97 -7.32
N ARG A 118 -13.03 4.50 -8.54
CA ARG A 118 -13.09 5.94 -8.80
C ARG A 118 -14.23 6.62 -8.05
N THR A 119 -15.27 5.86 -7.68
CA THR A 119 -16.41 6.37 -6.89
C THR A 119 -16.14 6.32 -5.38
N ILE A 120 -15.11 5.58 -4.94
CA ILE A 120 -14.75 5.48 -3.54
C ILE A 120 -13.95 6.72 -3.18
N THR A 121 -14.64 7.70 -2.60
CA THR A 121 -13.98 8.88 -2.06
C THR A 121 -13.04 8.49 -0.92
N PRO A 122 -11.95 9.24 -0.68
CA PRO A 122 -11.12 9.08 0.51
C PRO A 122 -11.95 9.07 1.80
N GLY A 123 -13.02 9.88 1.88
CA GLY A 123 -13.94 9.88 3.01
C GLY A 123 -14.65 8.54 3.26
N MET A 124 -15.08 7.85 2.19
CA MET A 124 -15.71 6.52 2.27
C MET A 124 -14.69 5.45 2.66
N ALA A 125 -13.55 5.39 1.99
CA ALA A 125 -12.47 4.46 2.34
C ALA A 125 -11.97 4.71 3.78
N ARG A 126 -12.01 5.97 4.20
CA ARG A 126 -11.67 6.34 5.57
C ARG A 126 -12.72 5.89 6.57
N HIS A 127 -14.01 5.81 6.26
CA HIS A 127 -14.97 5.22 7.20
C HIS A 127 -14.65 3.73 7.46
N LEU A 128 -14.23 3.02 6.40
CA LEU A 128 -13.72 1.65 6.52
C LEU A 128 -12.46 1.56 7.38
N ALA A 129 -11.53 2.50 7.19
CA ALA A 129 -10.31 2.60 7.99
C ALA A 129 -10.49 3.34 9.33
N ILE A 130 -11.61 4.02 9.61
CA ILE A 130 -11.90 4.72 10.88
C ILE A 130 -12.57 3.79 11.87
N GLN A 131 -13.36 2.83 11.39
CA GLN A 131 -13.57 1.63 12.20
C GLN A 131 -12.22 0.97 12.55
N ALA A 132 -11.14 1.27 11.81
CA ALA A 132 -9.75 0.95 12.15
C ALA A 132 -8.94 2.06 12.86
N SER A 133 -9.48 3.27 13.08
CA SER A 133 -8.68 4.42 13.52
C SER A 133 -8.29 4.30 15.00
N PRO A 134 -6.99 4.36 15.31
CA PRO A 134 -6.48 4.35 16.68
C PRO A 134 -6.85 5.60 17.49
N CYS A 135 -7.49 6.61 16.89
CA CYS A 135 -7.55 7.95 17.46
C CYS A 135 -8.55 8.13 18.62
N SER A 136 -9.55 7.25 18.78
CA SER A 136 -10.30 7.14 20.03
C SER A 136 -9.64 6.18 21.04
N GLN A 137 -8.50 5.60 20.66
CA GLN A 137 -7.85 4.44 21.27
C GLN A 137 -6.37 4.68 21.58
N ALA A 138 -5.93 5.93 21.77
CA ALA A 138 -4.64 6.22 22.41
C ALA A 138 -4.50 5.54 23.79
N THR A 139 -5.62 5.12 24.37
CA THR A 139 -5.75 4.30 25.60
C THR A 139 -5.63 2.79 25.39
N LEU A 140 -5.70 2.25 24.17
CA LEU A 140 -5.59 0.80 23.95
C LEU A 140 -4.16 0.28 24.10
N PHE A 141 -3.18 1.08 23.68
CA PHE A 141 -1.78 0.70 23.79
C PHE A 141 -1.22 1.23 25.11
N GLU A 142 -1.39 0.46 26.19
CA GLU A 142 -0.69 0.73 27.45
C GLU A 142 0.81 0.86 27.18
N ARG A 143 1.41 1.97 27.64
CA ARG A 143 2.86 2.14 27.61
C ARG A 143 3.48 1.22 28.67
N SER A 144 4.00 0.07 28.26
CA SER A 144 4.92 -0.69 29.11
C SER A 144 6.34 -0.15 28.95
N SER A 145 6.90 0.39 30.02
CA SER A 145 8.31 0.76 30.09
C SER A 145 9.14 -0.52 30.25
N ILE A 146 10.07 -0.81 29.34
CA ILE A 146 11.17 -1.73 29.63
C ILE A 146 12.38 -0.88 30.00
N GLU A 147 12.86 -1.04 31.23
CA GLU A 147 14.15 -0.51 31.65
C GLU A 147 15.25 -1.40 31.06
N HIS A 148 16.08 -0.85 30.16
CA HIS A 148 17.33 -1.48 29.77
C HIS A 148 18.45 -0.98 30.68
N GLY A 149 19.27 -1.92 31.16
CA GLY A 149 20.18 -1.77 32.30
C GLY A 149 21.14 -0.60 32.23
N GLU A 150 21.38 -0.06 33.43
CA GLU A 150 22.42 0.83 34.00
C GLU A 150 23.09 1.96 33.18
N ASP A 151 23.07 2.01 31.85
CA ASP A 151 23.70 3.12 31.09
C ASP A 151 22.72 4.28 30.81
N GLN A 152 22.68 5.17 31.80
CA GLN A 152 21.66 6.15 32.12
C GLN A 152 21.58 7.42 31.22
N LYS A 153 21.79 7.36 29.89
CA LYS A 153 21.82 8.61 29.08
C LYS A 153 20.78 8.86 28.00
N ARG A 154 19.80 7.97 27.78
CA ARG A 154 18.49 8.27 27.14
C ARG A 154 17.69 6.98 27.06
N THR A 155 16.98 6.63 28.12
CA THR A 155 16.07 5.49 28.12
C THR A 155 14.82 5.87 27.31
N LEU A 156 14.83 5.58 26.01
CA LEU A 156 13.61 5.64 25.21
C LEU A 156 12.79 4.38 25.52
N SER A 157 11.82 4.52 26.43
CA SER A 157 10.85 3.48 26.72
C SER A 157 9.90 3.35 25.52
N PHE A 158 10.11 2.33 24.68
CA PHE A 158 9.12 1.96 23.67
C PHE A 158 8.23 0.86 24.25
N PRO A 159 6.90 1.00 24.24
CA PRO A 159 6.03 -0.11 24.58
C PRO A 159 6.31 -1.27 23.63
N THR A 160 6.69 -2.40 24.20
CA THR A 160 6.86 -3.63 23.46
C THR A 160 5.55 -4.39 23.47
N ASN A 161 5.08 -4.77 22.29
CA ASN A 161 3.89 -5.59 22.07
C ASN A 161 2.59 -4.92 22.57
N PRO A 162 1.95 -4.09 21.72
CA PRO A 162 0.75 -3.39 22.11
C PRO A 162 -0.35 -4.33 22.63
N LYS A 163 -0.93 -4.04 23.80
CA LYS A 163 -2.18 -4.69 24.20
C LYS A 163 -3.29 -4.16 23.29
N THR A 164 -4.13 -5.04 22.78
CA THR A 164 -5.30 -4.64 21.99
C THR A 164 -6.48 -5.46 22.47
N SER A 165 -7.62 -4.79 22.70
CA SER A 165 -8.88 -5.46 23.05
C SER A 165 -9.59 -6.05 21.82
N LEU A 166 -9.13 -5.69 20.62
CA LEU A 166 -9.70 -6.13 19.36
C LEU A 166 -9.28 -7.56 19.06
N SER A 167 -10.23 -8.35 18.59
CA SER A 167 -10.01 -9.70 18.10
C SER A 167 -9.19 -9.69 16.80
N ASN A 168 -8.60 -10.84 16.48
CA ASN A 168 -7.87 -11.03 15.21
C ASN A 168 -8.78 -10.76 13.99
N SER A 169 -10.04 -11.21 14.03
CA SER A 169 -11.02 -10.99 12.96
C SER A 169 -11.31 -9.51 12.70
N GLU A 170 -11.42 -8.71 13.76
CA GLU A 170 -11.57 -7.26 13.64
C GLU A 170 -10.33 -6.64 12.99
N TRP A 171 -9.13 -7.02 13.42
CA TRP A 171 -7.89 -6.53 12.81
C TRP A 171 -7.74 -6.92 11.33
N LYS A 172 -8.19 -8.12 10.94
CA LYS A 172 -8.21 -8.55 9.53
C LYS A 172 -9.17 -7.69 8.71
N SER A 173 -10.33 -7.35 9.25
CA SER A 173 -11.28 -6.43 8.59
C SER A 173 -10.68 -5.02 8.46
N LYS A 174 -9.99 -4.54 9.50
CA LYS A 174 -9.26 -3.27 9.49
C LYS A 174 -8.15 -3.26 8.45
N LEU A 175 -7.39 -4.34 8.33
CA LEU A 175 -6.33 -4.52 7.34
C LEU A 175 -6.87 -4.39 5.90
N ALA A 176 -7.99 -5.06 5.59
CA ALA A 176 -8.66 -4.91 4.31
C ALA A 176 -9.12 -3.46 4.07
N GLY A 177 -9.73 -2.81 5.07
CA GLY A 177 -10.13 -1.40 4.99
C GLY A 177 -8.95 -0.45 4.74
N SER A 178 -7.82 -0.66 5.42
CA SER A 178 -6.60 0.14 5.28
C SER A 178 -5.92 -0.06 3.93
N PHE A 179 -5.90 -1.29 3.40
CA PHE A 179 -5.50 -1.54 2.02
C PHE A 179 -6.36 -0.70 1.06
N CYS A 180 -7.67 -0.71 1.27
CA CYS A 180 -8.59 0.02 0.42
C CYS A 180 -8.40 1.53 0.51
N LEU A 181 -8.15 2.04 1.71
CA LEU A 181 -7.77 3.42 1.91
C LEU A 181 -6.51 3.78 1.11
N ALA A 182 -5.45 2.99 1.21
CA ALA A 182 -4.20 3.25 0.49
C ALA A 182 -4.43 3.32 -1.02
N VAL A 183 -5.11 2.33 -1.61
CA VAL A 183 -5.42 2.32 -3.05
C VAL A 183 -6.27 3.53 -3.45
N ALA A 184 -7.31 3.86 -2.68
CA ALA A 184 -8.18 5.00 -2.99
C ALA A 184 -7.40 6.33 -2.99
N HIS A 185 -6.53 6.52 -1.99
CA HIS A 185 -5.65 7.68 -1.93
C HIS A 185 -4.70 7.72 -3.13
N MET A 186 -3.95 6.64 -3.41
CA MET A 186 -3.04 6.57 -4.56
C MET A 186 -3.76 6.73 -5.92
N SER A 187 -5.02 6.33 -6.02
CA SER A 187 -5.84 6.54 -7.24
C SER A 187 -6.24 7.99 -7.43
N SER A 188 -6.44 8.74 -6.35
CA SER A 188 -6.85 10.15 -6.40
C SER A 188 -5.73 11.11 -6.76
N LEU A 189 -4.49 10.63 -6.78
CA LEU A 189 -3.29 11.43 -7.05
C LEU A 189 -2.96 11.60 -8.53
N VAL A 190 -3.71 10.94 -9.43
CA VAL A 190 -3.52 11.10 -10.87
C VAL A 190 -4.08 12.47 -11.27
N PRO A 191 -3.24 13.44 -11.70
CA PRO A 191 -3.75 14.66 -12.30
C PRO A 191 -4.56 14.22 -13.52
N GLN A 192 -5.88 14.41 -13.50
CA GLN A 192 -6.66 14.23 -14.71
C GLN A 192 -6.24 15.35 -15.64
N ASP A 193 -5.44 15.00 -16.67
CA ASP A 193 -5.04 15.79 -17.83
C ASP A 193 -5.51 17.26 -17.76
N GLN A 194 -4.80 18.06 -16.97
CA GLN A 194 -5.05 19.50 -16.89
C GLN A 194 -4.60 20.23 -18.17
N GLU A 195 -3.97 19.52 -19.11
CA GLU A 195 -3.57 20.06 -20.42
C GLU A 195 -4.78 20.38 -21.31
N GLU A 196 -5.87 19.62 -21.26
CA GLU A 196 -7.06 19.93 -22.09
C GLU A 196 -7.80 21.22 -21.65
N ALA A 197 -7.59 21.67 -20.40
CA ALA A 197 -8.20 22.90 -19.90
C ALA A 197 -7.36 24.16 -20.16
N ALA A 198 -6.07 24.02 -20.50
CA ALA A 198 -5.18 25.15 -20.71
C ALA A 198 -5.21 25.74 -22.14
N GLU A 199 -5.69 24.98 -23.13
CA GLU A 199 -5.69 25.43 -24.54
C GLU A 199 -6.92 26.29 -24.94
N GLY A 200 -7.87 26.55 -24.03
CA GLY A 200 -9.13 27.23 -24.36
C GLY A 200 -9.44 28.51 -23.59
N GLN A 201 -8.54 29.01 -22.74
CA GLN A 201 -8.85 30.12 -21.83
C GLN A 201 -8.23 31.43 -22.33
N ASP A 202 -9.04 32.31 -22.94
CA ASP A 202 -8.66 33.66 -23.36
C ASP A 202 -8.12 34.49 -22.16
N ASP A 203 -7.00 35.19 -22.39
CA ASP A 203 -6.11 35.89 -21.44
C ASP A 203 -6.71 37.03 -20.57
N ASN A 204 -8.04 37.15 -20.42
CA ASN A 204 -8.66 38.39 -19.92
C ASN A 204 -9.22 38.38 -18.48
N ASP A 205 -9.04 37.33 -17.67
CA ASP A 205 -9.46 37.33 -16.25
C ASP A 205 -8.25 37.15 -15.30
N GLU A 206 -7.57 38.27 -14.99
CA GLU A 206 -6.42 38.38 -14.07
C GLU A 206 -6.70 38.01 -12.59
N ASN A 207 -7.79 37.30 -12.27
CA ASN A 207 -8.13 37.00 -10.88
C ASN A 207 -8.81 35.64 -10.64
N SER A 208 -8.60 34.68 -11.55
CA SER A 208 -9.29 33.40 -11.46
C SER A 208 -8.77 32.52 -10.31
N ASP A 209 -9.72 32.13 -9.46
CA ASP A 209 -9.71 31.26 -8.28
C ASP A 209 -9.15 29.82 -8.50
N TYR A 210 -8.24 29.59 -9.45
CA TYR A 210 -7.78 28.26 -9.89
C TYR A 210 -7.17 27.39 -8.78
N ASN A 211 -6.58 27.99 -7.73
CA ASN A 211 -6.08 27.23 -6.59
C ASN A 211 -7.19 26.57 -5.75
N THR A 212 -8.44 27.03 -5.84
CA THR A 212 -9.50 26.52 -4.94
C THR A 212 -10.06 25.15 -5.33
N ALA A 213 -9.97 24.70 -6.58
CA ALA A 213 -10.58 23.43 -7.01
C ALA A 213 -9.77 22.21 -6.54
N ALA A 214 -8.45 22.19 -6.78
CA ALA A 214 -7.55 21.14 -6.31
C ALA A 214 -7.50 21.10 -4.77
N GLU A 215 -7.50 22.27 -4.11
CA GLU A 215 -7.54 22.37 -2.66
C GLU A 215 -8.87 21.92 -2.03
N ARG A 216 -10.00 22.07 -2.75
CA ARG A 216 -11.32 21.58 -2.28
C ARG A 216 -11.43 20.06 -2.40
N GLN A 217 -10.82 19.47 -3.42
CA GLN A 217 -10.90 18.01 -3.67
C GLN A 217 -10.09 17.19 -2.66
N ILE A 218 -8.97 17.73 -2.16
CA ILE A 218 -8.08 17.07 -1.19
C ILE A 218 -8.27 17.67 0.22
N ARG A 219 -9.52 17.94 0.63
CA ARG A 219 -9.79 18.17 2.06
C ARG A 219 -9.79 16.84 2.79
N ILE A 220 -8.62 16.42 3.24
CA ILE A 220 -8.49 15.33 4.21
C ILE A 220 -9.05 15.85 5.54
N PRO A 221 -10.12 15.26 6.11
CA PRO A 221 -10.54 15.58 7.47
C PRO A 221 -9.35 15.35 8.44
N HIS A 222 -9.29 16.03 9.58
CA HIS A 222 -8.19 15.92 10.56
C HIS A 222 -7.65 14.49 10.69
N SER A 223 -6.44 14.23 10.21
CA SER A 223 -5.84 12.90 10.26
C SER A 223 -5.31 12.64 11.68
N PRO A 224 -5.47 11.41 12.23
CA PRO A 224 -4.76 11.03 13.44
C PRO A 224 -3.26 11.30 13.28
N GLN A 225 -2.62 11.80 14.34
CA GLN A 225 -1.17 11.98 14.40
C GLN A 225 -0.50 10.62 14.46
N LEU A 226 -0.35 10.02 13.28
CA LEU A 226 0.19 8.68 13.16
C LEU A 226 1.62 8.62 13.75
N SER A 227 2.41 9.67 13.61
CA SER A 227 3.72 9.78 14.28
C SER A 227 3.74 9.61 15.80
N LYS A 228 2.61 9.73 16.51
CA LYS A 228 2.53 9.55 17.96
C LYS A 228 2.21 8.13 18.42
N VAL A 229 1.79 7.26 17.51
CA VAL A 229 1.56 5.85 17.85
C VAL A 229 2.93 5.16 17.91
N PRO A 230 3.18 4.24 18.85
CA PRO A 230 4.46 3.52 18.99
C PRO A 230 4.43 2.15 18.30
N TRP A 231 4.02 2.14 17.03
CA TRP A 231 3.67 0.97 16.22
C TRP A 231 4.77 -0.06 16.03
N PHE A 232 6.01 0.32 15.73
CA PHE A 232 6.87 -0.57 14.93
C PHE A 232 7.77 -1.53 15.71
N ASN A 233 7.80 -1.46 17.04
CA ASN A 233 8.67 -2.32 17.85
C ASN A 233 7.90 -3.49 18.45
N ILE A 234 7.50 -4.44 17.60
CA ILE A 234 6.97 -5.74 18.04
C ILE A 234 8.11 -6.73 18.20
N HIS A 235 8.39 -7.10 19.44
CA HIS A 235 9.32 -8.16 19.78
C HIS A 235 8.62 -9.50 19.60
N THR A 236 8.52 -9.90 18.34
CA THR A 236 7.95 -11.18 17.90
C THR A 236 8.75 -12.41 18.34
N SER A 237 9.93 -12.20 18.93
CA SER A 237 10.75 -13.21 19.59
C SER A 237 10.44 -13.36 21.09
N GLU A 238 9.48 -12.60 21.62
CA GLU A 238 9.08 -12.73 23.03
C GLU A 238 8.41 -14.10 23.27
N PRO A 239 8.99 -14.98 24.11
CA PRO A 239 8.47 -16.34 24.31
C PRO A 239 7.09 -16.38 24.97
N SER A 240 6.70 -15.30 25.65
CA SER A 240 5.42 -15.16 26.35
C SER A 240 4.23 -15.00 25.40
N LEU A 241 4.48 -14.73 24.12
CA LEU A 241 3.46 -14.32 23.17
C LEU A 241 2.88 -15.54 22.44
N SER A 242 1.63 -15.87 22.74
CA SER A 242 0.94 -16.98 22.05
C SER A 242 0.86 -16.77 20.54
N ALA A 243 0.76 -17.85 19.77
CA ALA A 243 0.68 -17.80 18.31
C ALA A 243 -0.47 -16.89 17.82
N ASP A 244 -1.65 -16.96 18.46
CA ASP A 244 -2.80 -16.12 18.12
C ASP A 244 -2.56 -14.64 18.40
N LYS A 245 -1.91 -14.32 19.53
CA LYS A 245 -1.51 -12.95 19.84
C LYS A 245 -0.51 -12.44 18.82
N LYS A 246 0.45 -13.28 18.42
CA LYS A 246 1.46 -12.93 17.41
C LYS A 246 0.80 -12.64 16.06
N ALA A 247 -0.12 -13.49 15.63
CA ALA A 247 -0.88 -13.28 14.39
C ALA A 247 -1.71 -11.99 14.44
N THR A 248 -2.36 -11.72 15.58
CA THR A 248 -3.16 -10.50 15.80
C THR A 248 -2.27 -9.25 15.71
N LEU A 249 -1.11 -9.27 16.36
CA LEU A 249 -0.14 -8.19 16.34
C LEU A 249 0.41 -7.92 14.93
N VAL A 250 0.80 -8.97 14.20
CA VAL A 250 1.28 -8.84 12.81
C VAL A 250 0.19 -8.25 11.91
N THR A 251 -1.05 -8.69 12.06
CA THR A 251 -2.20 -8.17 11.32
C THR A 251 -2.44 -6.69 11.64
N ALA A 252 -2.40 -6.33 12.92
CA ALA A 252 -2.54 -4.95 13.36
C ALA A 252 -1.46 -4.05 12.76
N LEU A 253 -0.20 -4.49 12.74
CA LEU A 253 0.90 -3.75 12.13
C LEU A 253 0.70 -3.51 10.65
N HIS A 254 0.27 -4.52 9.90
CA HIS A 254 0.01 -4.36 8.47
C HIS A 254 -1.13 -3.37 8.23
N ALA A 255 -2.20 -3.44 9.04
CA ALA A 255 -3.33 -2.53 8.91
C ALA A 255 -2.90 -1.08 9.16
N LEU A 256 -2.09 -0.88 10.20
CA LEU A 256 -1.53 0.41 10.52
C LEU A 256 -0.56 0.89 9.42
N ALA A 257 0.39 0.06 8.99
CA ALA A 257 1.34 0.38 7.92
C ALA A 257 0.64 0.82 6.62
N LEU A 258 -0.44 0.12 6.23
CA LEU A 258 -1.24 0.51 5.07
C LEU A 258 -1.98 1.83 5.27
N THR A 259 -2.51 2.07 6.47
CA THR A 259 -3.08 3.38 6.82
C THR A 259 -2.03 4.48 6.72
N ALA A 260 -0.81 4.23 7.21
CA ALA A 260 0.30 5.17 7.12
C ALA A 260 0.64 5.49 5.66
N ILE A 261 0.72 4.49 4.78
CA ILE A 261 0.95 4.69 3.34
C ILE A 261 -0.13 5.56 2.69
N ALA A 262 -1.41 5.35 3.05
CA ALA A 262 -2.49 6.17 2.52
C ALA A 262 -2.33 7.66 2.86
N HIS A 263 -1.96 7.97 4.10
CA HIS A 263 -1.73 9.34 4.53
C HIS A 263 -0.42 9.91 3.98
N PHE A 264 0.66 9.13 4.03
CA PHE A 264 1.98 9.49 3.50
C PHE A 264 1.87 9.84 2.02
N SER A 265 1.28 8.96 1.20
CA SER A 265 1.14 9.18 -0.25
C SER A 265 0.41 10.48 -0.59
N THR A 266 -0.63 10.81 0.17
CA THR A 266 -1.40 12.03 -0.08
C THR A 266 -0.62 13.28 0.30
N GLU A 267 0.01 13.28 1.47
CA GLU A 267 0.84 14.40 1.90
C GLU A 267 2.07 14.58 1.03
N LEU A 268 2.68 13.48 0.57
CA LEU A 268 3.80 13.53 -0.36
C LEU A 268 3.37 14.14 -1.68
N ALA A 269 2.24 13.73 -2.25
CA ALA A 269 1.74 14.31 -3.49
C ALA A 269 1.39 15.80 -3.34
N LEU A 270 0.74 16.19 -2.24
CA LEU A 270 0.51 17.61 -1.92
C LEU A 270 1.83 18.37 -1.79
N ALA A 271 2.83 17.79 -1.12
CA ALA A 271 4.13 18.42 -0.95
C ALA A 271 4.87 18.56 -2.28
N ILE A 272 4.72 17.63 -3.22
CA ILE A 272 5.26 17.74 -4.58
C ILE A 272 4.55 18.88 -5.33
N LEU A 273 3.21 18.92 -5.30
CA LEU A 273 2.42 19.97 -5.96
C LEU A 273 2.69 21.37 -5.39
N GLU A 274 2.82 21.49 -4.07
CA GLU A 274 3.06 22.76 -3.37
C GLU A 274 4.56 23.11 -3.28
N HIS A 275 5.44 22.38 -3.97
CA HIS A 275 6.91 22.53 -3.92
C HIS A 275 7.51 22.51 -2.49
N ARG A 276 6.87 21.79 -1.57
CA ARG A 276 7.32 21.59 -0.17
C ARG A 276 8.32 20.44 0.00
N THR A 277 8.98 20.02 -1.07
CA THR A 277 10.08 19.05 -0.98
C THR A 277 11.36 19.79 -0.61
N GLY A 278 12.29 19.14 0.11
CA GLY A 278 13.58 19.75 0.46
C GLY A 278 14.45 20.15 -0.75
N SER A 279 14.06 19.77 -1.98
CA SER A 279 14.72 20.14 -3.22
C SER A 279 13.93 21.22 -3.96
N THR A 280 14.64 22.17 -4.58
CA THR A 280 14.06 23.13 -5.52
C THR A 280 13.73 22.53 -6.89
N THR A 281 14.13 21.28 -7.15
CA THR A 281 14.00 20.66 -8.46
C THR A 281 13.29 19.32 -8.36
N LEU A 282 12.06 19.26 -8.86
CA LEU A 282 11.21 18.05 -8.85
C LEU A 282 11.55 17.04 -9.95
N SER A 283 12.27 17.44 -11.01
CA SER A 283 12.52 16.61 -12.20
C SER A 283 13.33 15.34 -11.95
N GLN A 284 13.96 15.22 -10.78
CA GLN A 284 14.76 14.05 -10.39
C GLN A 284 14.11 13.24 -9.26
N ILE A 285 12.89 13.58 -8.88
CA ILE A 285 12.13 12.89 -7.83
C ILE A 285 11.19 11.91 -8.50
N SER A 286 11.20 10.66 -8.04
CA SER A 286 10.22 9.67 -8.47
C SER A 286 8.85 9.99 -7.86
N HIS A 287 7.80 10.02 -8.66
CA HIS A 287 6.44 10.14 -8.15
C HIS A 287 6.08 8.96 -7.24
N PRO A 288 5.24 9.15 -6.23
CA PRO A 288 4.70 8.03 -5.46
C PRO A 288 3.97 7.05 -6.39
N PRO A 289 3.84 5.76 -5.99
CA PRO A 289 3.03 4.82 -6.72
C PRO A 289 1.60 5.32 -6.87
N ASN A 290 1.04 5.08 -8.06
CA ASN A 290 -0.38 5.29 -8.30
C ASN A 290 -1.06 3.93 -8.48
N SER A 291 -2.39 3.90 -8.41
CA SER A 291 -3.09 2.62 -8.49
C SER A 291 -2.97 1.93 -9.84
N SER A 292 -2.69 2.62 -10.96
CA SER A 292 -2.58 2.00 -12.29
C SER A 292 -1.21 1.41 -12.59
N THR A 293 -0.16 1.87 -11.90
CA THR A 293 1.23 1.42 -12.07
C THR A 293 1.62 0.31 -11.10
N LEU A 294 0.88 0.19 -10.00
CA LEU A 294 1.04 -0.91 -9.08
C LEU A 294 0.63 -2.22 -9.77
N PRO A 295 1.51 -3.23 -9.83
CA PRO A 295 1.23 -4.49 -10.47
C PRO A 295 0.38 -5.37 -9.54
N LEU A 296 -0.79 -4.87 -9.09
CA LEU A 296 -1.68 -5.56 -8.16
C LEU A 296 -2.17 -6.90 -8.71
N SER A 297 -2.26 -7.01 -10.04
CA SER A 297 -2.57 -8.24 -10.76
C SER A 297 -1.45 -9.27 -10.72
N HIS A 298 -0.20 -8.85 -10.52
CA HIS A 298 0.98 -9.70 -10.38
C HIS A 298 1.37 -9.97 -8.93
N LEU A 299 0.78 -9.25 -7.96
CA LEU A 299 0.88 -9.62 -6.55
C LEU A 299 0.27 -11.02 -6.37
N PRO A 300 1.00 -11.96 -5.75
CA PRO A 300 0.62 -13.37 -5.76
C PRO A 300 -0.60 -13.66 -4.90
N SER A 301 -1.35 -14.67 -5.34
CA SER A 301 -2.29 -15.44 -4.50
C SER A 301 -3.32 -14.60 -3.74
N LEU A 302 -3.99 -13.67 -4.42
CA LEU A 302 -5.22 -13.11 -3.89
C LEU A 302 -6.16 -14.26 -3.47
N PRO A 303 -6.63 -14.27 -2.22
CA PRO A 303 -7.45 -15.36 -1.72
C PRO A 303 -8.78 -15.43 -2.45
N ASP A 304 -9.41 -16.61 -2.41
CA ASP A 304 -10.75 -16.79 -2.93
C ASP A 304 -11.75 -15.96 -2.10
N PRO A 305 -12.48 -15.00 -2.68
CA PRO A 305 -13.44 -14.16 -1.94
C PRO A 305 -14.66 -14.92 -1.46
N LEU A 306 -14.94 -16.09 -2.05
CA LEU A 306 -15.97 -16.99 -1.55
C LEU A 306 -15.46 -17.85 -0.41
N SER A 307 -14.15 -17.91 -0.20
CA SER A 307 -13.60 -18.56 0.98
C SER A 307 -14.02 -17.81 2.24
N THR A 308 -14.40 -18.57 3.25
CA THR A 308 -14.67 -18.04 4.58
C THR A 308 -13.44 -17.38 5.20
N ASP A 309 -12.23 -17.70 4.71
CA ASP A 309 -10.96 -17.14 5.19
C ASP A 309 -10.34 -16.07 4.28
N CYS A 310 -11.08 -15.54 3.29
CA CYS A 310 -10.58 -14.56 2.32
C CYS A 310 -9.87 -13.38 3.00
N VAL A 311 -10.57 -12.70 3.90
CA VAL A 311 -10.05 -11.50 4.59
C VAL A 311 -8.79 -11.85 5.39
N GLU A 312 -8.71 -13.07 5.92
CA GLU A 312 -7.58 -13.53 6.71
C GLU A 312 -6.33 -13.71 5.86
N LYS A 313 -6.47 -14.34 4.69
CA LYS A 313 -5.37 -14.59 3.76
C LYS A 313 -4.97 -13.34 3.00
N PHE A 314 -5.87 -12.39 2.82
CA PHE A 314 -5.62 -11.19 2.02
C PHE A 314 -4.50 -10.33 2.63
N GLY A 315 -4.50 -10.21 3.95
CA GLY A 315 -3.58 -9.34 4.67
C GLY A 315 -2.10 -9.63 4.50
N THR A 316 -1.75 -10.89 4.21
CA THR A 316 -0.37 -11.37 4.12
C THR A 316 -0.08 -12.08 2.80
N CYS A 317 -1.01 -12.07 1.83
CA CYS A 317 -0.82 -12.78 0.56
C CYS A 317 0.40 -12.26 -0.21
N HIS A 318 0.74 -10.97 -0.05
CA HIS A 318 1.90 -10.35 -0.69
C HIS A 318 3.24 -10.92 -0.20
N LEU A 319 3.32 -11.39 1.05
CA LEU A 319 4.57 -11.84 1.66
C LEU A 319 5.21 -13.02 0.91
N LYS A 320 4.41 -13.89 0.29
CA LYS A 320 4.91 -15.05 -0.44
C LYS A 320 5.87 -14.70 -1.58
N ILE A 321 5.66 -13.54 -2.23
CA ILE A 321 6.59 -13.02 -3.26
C ILE A 321 7.43 -11.89 -2.68
N MET A 322 6.80 -10.91 -2.02
CA MET A 322 7.52 -9.69 -1.66
C MET A 322 8.55 -9.91 -0.55
N ALA A 323 8.37 -10.94 0.29
CA ALA A 323 9.31 -11.25 1.36
C ALA A 323 10.35 -12.30 0.94
N THR A 324 10.70 -12.38 -0.34
CA THR A 324 11.86 -13.14 -0.81
C THR A 324 13.03 -12.19 -1.13
N PRO A 325 14.28 -12.63 -1.02
CA PRO A 325 15.44 -11.81 -1.38
C PRO A 325 15.38 -11.29 -2.82
N GLU A 326 14.96 -12.15 -3.75
CA GLU A 326 14.91 -11.87 -5.19
C GLU A 326 14.02 -10.66 -5.47
N PHE A 327 12.89 -10.53 -4.75
CA PHE A 327 12.02 -9.38 -4.90
C PHE A 327 12.69 -8.02 -4.60
N PHE A 328 13.65 -8.00 -3.66
CA PHE A 328 14.41 -6.79 -3.32
C PHE A 328 15.60 -6.57 -4.24
N GLU A 329 16.27 -7.65 -4.66
CA GLU A 329 17.47 -7.60 -5.50
C GLU A 329 17.15 -7.31 -6.97
N GLU A 330 16.01 -7.82 -7.46
CA GLU A 330 15.54 -7.63 -8.83
C GLU A 330 14.84 -6.29 -8.97
N GLY A 331 15.60 -5.21 -9.12
CA GLY A 331 15.07 -3.90 -9.50
C GLY A 331 15.70 -2.73 -8.78
N GLU A 332 15.13 -1.56 -9.02
CA GLU A 332 15.55 -0.31 -8.39
C GLU A 332 14.47 0.15 -7.43
N TRP A 333 14.90 0.64 -6.27
CA TRP A 333 14.05 1.19 -5.24
C TRP A 333 14.24 2.70 -5.14
N THR A 334 13.16 3.38 -4.82
CA THR A 334 13.11 4.82 -4.53
C THR A 334 12.22 5.03 -3.31
N GLY A 335 12.03 6.27 -2.89
CA GLY A 335 11.23 6.54 -1.72
C GLY A 335 11.21 7.99 -1.28
N ALA A 336 10.59 8.21 -0.13
CA ALA A 336 10.61 9.48 0.56
C ALA A 336 10.71 9.32 2.07
N TYR A 337 11.31 10.32 2.69
CA TYR A 337 11.42 10.51 4.12
C TYR A 337 10.54 11.66 4.56
N ALA A 338 9.86 11.50 5.69
CA ALA A 338 9.08 12.54 6.35
C ALA A 338 9.61 12.73 7.77
N TYR A 339 9.73 13.95 8.27
CA TYR A 339 10.46 14.20 9.52
C TYR A 339 9.60 14.01 10.77
N THR A 340 8.35 14.44 10.67
CA THR A 340 7.43 14.56 11.82
C THR A 340 6.34 13.51 11.81
N GLY A 341 5.98 12.97 10.63
CA GLY A 341 4.82 12.10 10.43
C GLY A 341 3.49 12.75 10.86
N LEU A 342 3.46 14.08 10.95
CA LEU A 342 2.27 14.89 11.25
C LEU A 342 1.49 15.14 9.95
N TRP A 343 0.95 14.07 9.38
CA TRP A 343 0.19 14.11 8.14
C TRP A 343 -1.25 14.54 8.40
N GLY A 344 -1.84 15.32 7.49
CA GLY A 344 -3.24 15.75 7.55
C GLY A 344 -3.59 16.78 8.63
N VAL A 345 -2.58 17.44 9.23
CA VAL A 345 -2.79 18.63 10.08
C VAL A 345 -2.67 19.87 9.19
N ARG A 346 -3.73 20.20 8.45
CA ARG A 346 -3.79 21.50 7.75
C ARG A 346 -4.06 22.58 8.80
N ASN A 347 -3.15 23.55 8.88
CA ASN A 347 -3.28 24.76 9.70
C ASN A 347 -4.46 25.59 9.19
N GLY A 348 -5.67 25.22 9.58
CA GLY A 348 -6.89 25.98 9.36
C GLY A 348 -6.88 27.24 10.21
N GLY A 349 -6.16 28.25 9.75
CA GLY A 349 -6.01 29.54 10.42
C GLY A 349 -4.71 29.62 11.20
N ALA A 350 -3.90 30.63 10.87
CA ALA A 350 -2.73 31.13 11.58
C ALA A 350 -2.50 30.50 12.96
N SER A 351 -1.92 29.29 12.98
CA SER A 351 -1.54 28.68 14.24
C SER A 351 -0.37 29.51 14.76
N ARG A 352 -0.66 30.35 15.75
CA ARG A 352 0.32 31.17 16.49
C ARG A 352 1.46 30.34 17.09
N SER A 353 1.35 29.00 17.09
CA SER A 353 2.39 28.08 17.59
C SER A 353 3.41 27.64 16.55
N GLY A 354 3.30 28.03 15.26
CA GLY A 354 4.31 27.69 14.25
C GLY A 354 4.47 26.18 14.01
N GLU A 355 3.42 25.40 14.21
CA GLU A 355 3.45 23.95 14.05
C GLU A 355 3.78 23.61 12.58
N ARG A 356 4.93 22.95 12.40
CA ARG A 356 5.56 22.74 11.10
C ARG A 356 4.80 21.69 10.29
N VAL A 357 4.43 22.05 9.07
CA VAL A 357 4.04 21.10 8.03
C VAL A 357 5.22 20.17 7.75
N ASP A 358 4.95 18.88 7.51
CA ASP A 358 6.02 17.91 7.27
C ASP A 358 6.79 18.25 5.98
N ILE A 359 8.10 18.06 6.03
CA ILE A 359 8.99 18.24 4.87
C ILE A 359 9.36 16.86 4.36
N PHE A 360 9.18 16.67 3.06
CA PHE A 360 9.52 15.42 2.40
C PHE A 360 10.89 15.52 1.74
N ASN A 361 11.75 14.54 2.04
CA ASN A 361 13.02 14.34 1.38
C ASN A 361 12.95 13.06 0.56
N CYS A 362 12.94 13.16 -0.76
CA CYS A 362 12.89 12.01 -1.64
C CYS A 362 14.28 11.40 -1.85
N VAL A 363 14.33 10.09 -2.04
CA VAL A 363 15.51 9.40 -2.55
C VAL A 363 15.85 9.95 -3.94
N GLY A 364 17.13 10.23 -4.18
CA GLY A 364 17.59 10.93 -5.37
C GLY A 364 17.39 12.45 -5.28
N GLY A 365 17.12 13.09 -6.42
CA GLY A 365 17.04 14.55 -6.53
C GLY A 365 18.40 15.25 -6.71
N VAL A 366 18.41 16.57 -6.61
CA VAL A 366 19.66 17.34 -6.60
C VAL A 366 20.24 17.35 -5.18
N ASN A 367 21.32 16.62 -4.95
CA ASN A 367 22.11 16.72 -3.72
C ASN A 367 23.40 17.50 -3.99
N ARG A 368 23.48 18.71 -3.45
CA ARG A 368 24.63 19.62 -3.62
C ARG A 368 25.92 19.00 -3.09
N THR A 369 25.87 18.28 -1.97
CA THR A 369 27.05 17.62 -1.38
C THR A 369 27.58 16.53 -2.28
N VAL A 370 26.72 15.68 -2.84
CA VAL A 370 27.12 14.63 -3.79
C VAL A 370 27.77 15.25 -5.02
N ARG A 371 27.13 16.26 -5.62
CA ARG A 371 27.62 16.90 -6.85
C ARG A 371 28.93 17.69 -6.63
N LEU A 372 29.03 18.48 -5.57
CA LEU A 372 30.23 19.29 -5.30
C LEU A 372 31.45 18.43 -4.98
N ASN A 373 31.24 17.27 -4.36
CA ASN A 373 32.32 16.35 -4.02
C ASN A 373 32.55 15.25 -5.08
N GLY A 374 31.80 15.28 -6.19
CA GLY A 374 31.88 14.27 -7.25
C GLY A 374 31.67 12.85 -6.74
N LEU A 375 30.73 12.66 -5.81
CA LEU A 375 30.45 11.35 -5.20
C LEU A 375 29.56 10.47 -6.09
N ASP A 376 28.96 11.03 -7.14
CA ASP A 376 28.21 10.35 -8.19
C ASP A 376 29.11 9.59 -9.19
N ARG A 377 30.43 9.63 -8.98
CA ARG A 377 31.45 8.98 -9.81
C ARG A 377 32.43 8.22 -8.92
N PRO A 378 33.17 7.24 -9.47
CA PRO A 378 34.24 6.57 -8.73
C PRO A 378 35.21 7.61 -8.14
N ASN A 379 35.28 7.65 -6.81
CA ASN A 379 36.10 8.60 -6.08
C ASN A 379 37.12 7.84 -5.21
N GLU A 380 38.41 8.04 -5.50
CA GLU A 380 39.52 7.38 -4.80
C GLU A 380 39.51 7.63 -3.29
N ARG A 381 38.94 8.76 -2.85
CA ARG A 381 38.91 9.16 -1.44
C ARG A 381 37.98 8.31 -0.59
N PHE A 382 36.89 7.82 -1.15
CA PHE A 382 35.80 7.19 -0.41
C PHE A 382 35.62 5.71 -0.76
N GLY A 383 36.09 5.27 -1.94
CA GLY A 383 36.00 3.87 -2.35
C GLY A 383 34.58 3.38 -2.64
N PHE A 384 33.61 4.29 -2.75
CA PHE A 384 32.22 4.00 -3.12
C PHE A 384 31.67 5.04 -4.10
N VAL A 385 30.62 4.66 -4.82
CA VAL A 385 29.82 5.55 -5.66
C VAL A 385 28.49 5.77 -4.95
N VAL A 386 28.03 7.03 -4.91
CA VAL A 386 26.74 7.41 -4.37
C VAL A 386 25.75 7.52 -5.52
N GLU A 387 24.67 6.77 -5.43
CA GLU A 387 23.69 6.66 -6.50
C GLU A 387 22.38 7.37 -6.15
N GLU A 388 21.62 7.74 -7.18
CA GLU A 388 20.29 8.35 -7.02
C GLU A 388 19.19 7.33 -6.67
N ARG A 389 19.52 6.03 -6.71
CA ARG A 389 18.58 4.91 -6.55
C ARG A 389 19.10 3.92 -5.52
N ILE A 390 18.16 3.22 -4.89
CA ILE A 390 18.48 2.17 -3.93
C ILE A 390 18.51 0.83 -4.66
N ARG A 391 19.56 0.05 -4.45
CA ARG A 391 19.72 -1.32 -4.95
C ARG A 391 20.12 -2.19 -3.79
N PHE A 392 19.35 -3.24 -3.52
CA PHE A 392 19.63 -4.16 -2.43
C PHE A 392 20.42 -5.36 -2.93
N ARG A 393 21.30 -5.86 -2.05
CA ARG A 393 21.98 -7.16 -2.21
C ARG A 393 21.83 -7.96 -0.93
N ARG A 394 21.57 -9.25 -1.03
CA ARG A 394 21.58 -10.18 0.10
C ARG A 394 23.00 -10.34 0.61
N VAL A 395 23.16 -10.20 1.93
CA VAL A 395 24.47 -10.30 2.59
C VAL A 395 24.55 -11.47 3.56
N ALA A 396 23.43 -11.93 4.11
CA ALA A 396 23.38 -13.07 5.01
C ALA A 396 22.00 -13.72 5.04
N ASP A 397 21.97 -14.99 5.42
CA ASP A 397 20.78 -15.72 5.86
C ASP A 397 20.94 -16.09 7.32
N GLU A 398 19.89 -15.83 8.10
CA GLU A 398 19.88 -16.15 9.51
C GLU A 398 19.01 -17.39 9.73
N GLY A 399 19.66 -18.55 9.87
CA GLY A 399 19.01 -19.82 10.14
C GLY A 399 20.00 -20.98 10.08
N VAL A 400 19.71 -22.06 10.79
CA VAL A 400 20.50 -23.29 10.72
C VAL A 400 20.24 -23.92 9.34
N GLY A 401 21.26 -23.97 8.48
CA GLY A 401 21.17 -24.62 7.17
C GLY A 401 20.66 -23.75 6.01
N GLY A 402 20.61 -22.43 6.13
CA GLY A 402 20.26 -21.52 5.03
C GLY A 402 18.76 -21.37 4.73
N GLU A 403 17.88 -22.20 5.34
CA GLU A 403 16.42 -22.05 5.29
C GLU A 403 15.87 -21.18 6.43
N GLY A 404 16.53 -20.04 6.68
CA GLY A 404 16.13 -19.09 7.71
C GLY A 404 14.82 -18.35 7.35
N ASP A 405 13.96 -18.15 8.35
CA ASP A 405 12.82 -17.21 8.25
C ASP A 405 13.30 -15.74 8.14
N VAL A 406 14.59 -15.48 8.35
CA VAL A 406 15.18 -14.14 8.31
C VAL A 406 16.34 -14.10 7.32
N PHE A 407 16.36 -13.06 6.50
CA PHE A 407 17.48 -12.75 5.62
C PHE A 407 17.87 -11.27 5.77
N VAL A 408 19.14 -10.97 5.48
CA VAL A 408 19.70 -9.63 5.62
C VAL A 408 20.07 -9.12 4.24
N LEU A 409 19.57 -7.93 3.92
CA LEU A 409 19.91 -7.17 2.72
C LEU A 409 20.72 -5.94 3.12
N ARG A 410 21.60 -5.51 2.22
CA ARG A 410 22.31 -4.23 2.32
C ARG A 410 22.11 -3.45 1.03
N SER A 411 21.81 -2.16 1.14
CA SER A 411 21.75 -1.29 -0.03
C SER A 411 23.15 -0.93 -0.53
N ASN A 412 23.23 -0.46 -1.78
CA ASN A 412 24.28 0.45 -2.24
C ASN A 412 24.32 1.74 -1.39
N CYS A 413 25.34 2.57 -1.61
CA CYS A 413 25.34 3.93 -1.10
C CYS A 413 24.46 4.79 -1.99
N PHE A 414 23.40 5.36 -1.44
CA PHE A 414 22.51 6.27 -2.16
C PHE A 414 22.43 7.60 -1.44
N TYR A 415 21.71 8.56 -2.02
CA TYR A 415 21.47 9.84 -1.36
C TYR A 415 19.99 10.22 -1.36
N SER A 416 19.64 11.04 -0.39
CA SER A 416 18.45 11.89 -0.40
C SER A 416 18.90 13.34 -0.24
N GLN A 417 17.97 14.29 -0.14
CA GLN A 417 18.33 15.69 0.15
C GLN A 417 18.96 15.84 1.54
N MET A 418 18.77 14.87 2.44
CA MET A 418 19.30 14.91 3.80
C MET A 418 20.77 14.47 3.90
N GLY A 419 21.26 13.71 2.92
CA GLY A 419 22.60 13.15 3.00
C GLY A 419 22.74 11.85 2.23
N THR A 420 23.82 11.14 2.52
CA THR A 420 24.19 9.85 1.92
C THR A 420 23.92 8.72 2.90
N HIS A 421 23.31 7.65 2.40
CA HIS A 421 22.74 6.59 3.23
C HIS A 421 23.17 5.23 2.73
N VAL A 422 23.33 4.31 3.67
CA VAL A 422 23.37 2.87 3.43
C VAL A 422 22.39 2.22 4.39
N LEU A 423 21.46 1.43 3.86
CA LEU A 423 20.47 0.70 4.64
C LEU A 423 20.87 -0.77 4.75
N GLU A 424 20.72 -1.32 5.95
CA GLU A 424 20.69 -2.76 6.18
C GLU A 424 19.29 -3.14 6.63
N LEU A 425 18.67 -4.05 5.90
CA LEU A 425 17.33 -4.55 6.15
C LEU A 425 17.41 -6.00 6.63
N ARG A 426 16.94 -6.25 7.84
CA ARG A 426 16.74 -7.60 8.37
C ARG A 426 15.28 -7.98 8.20
N VAL A 427 14.98 -8.73 7.15
CA VAL A 427 13.62 -9.03 6.70
C VAL A 427 13.19 -10.39 7.24
N ARG A 428 12.03 -10.47 7.90
CA ARG A 428 11.40 -11.72 8.28
C ARG A 428 10.33 -12.14 7.28
N ARG A 429 10.53 -13.30 6.64
CA ARG A 429 9.67 -13.84 5.56
C ARG A 429 8.23 -14.04 6.03
N SER A 430 8.05 -14.73 7.15
CA SER A 430 6.74 -15.13 7.66
C SER A 430 5.82 -13.97 8.06
N THR A 431 6.40 -12.83 8.45
CA THR A 431 5.64 -11.69 8.99
C THR A 431 5.83 -10.41 8.22
N GLY A 432 6.72 -10.32 7.23
CA GLY A 432 7.02 -9.06 6.54
C GLY A 432 7.59 -7.95 7.42
N LEU A 433 8.06 -8.28 8.63
CA LEU A 433 8.64 -7.29 9.52
C LEU A 433 10.10 -7.07 9.14
N ILE A 434 10.52 -5.81 9.16
CA ILE A 434 11.85 -5.41 8.73
C ILE A 434 12.50 -4.63 9.86
N GLY A 435 13.65 -5.12 10.33
CA GLY A 435 14.57 -4.31 11.11
C GLY A 435 15.40 -3.45 10.16
N VAL A 436 15.36 -2.13 10.33
CA VAL A 436 16.11 -1.17 9.50
C VAL A 436 17.23 -0.57 10.32
N ARG A 437 18.45 -0.75 9.83
CA ARG A 437 19.64 -0.07 10.33
C ARG A 437 20.15 0.87 9.24
N GLU A 438 20.22 2.14 9.56
CA GLU A 438 20.69 3.19 8.66
C GLU A 438 22.09 3.65 9.08
N TRP A 439 22.98 3.77 8.11
CA TRP A 439 24.30 4.34 8.29
C TRP A 439 24.50 5.54 7.39
N ASN A 440 25.16 6.57 7.92
CA ASN A 440 25.75 7.61 7.10
C ASN A 440 27.00 7.04 6.42
N ALA A 441 27.09 7.15 5.09
CA ALA A 441 28.20 6.63 4.30
C ALA A 441 29.58 7.16 4.74
N GLU A 442 29.65 8.40 5.23
CA GLU A 442 30.89 8.96 5.79
C GLU A 442 31.36 8.21 7.04
N GLY A 443 30.42 7.70 7.85
CA GLY A 443 30.72 6.85 9.00
C GLY A 443 31.23 5.48 8.57
N VAL A 444 30.66 4.90 7.51
CA VAL A 444 31.07 3.60 6.96
C VAL A 444 32.49 3.67 6.38
N ALA A 445 32.79 4.67 5.55
CA ALA A 445 34.13 4.80 4.93
C ALA A 445 35.26 4.99 5.94
N ARG A 446 34.99 5.55 7.12
CA ARG A 446 35.99 5.72 8.18
C ARG A 446 36.27 4.44 8.98
N GLY A 447 35.73 3.30 8.57
CA GLY A 447 35.85 2.03 9.32
C GLY A 447 35.11 2.06 10.66
N ASN A 448 34.31 3.11 10.91
CA ASN A 448 33.48 3.25 12.09
C ASN A 448 32.17 2.47 11.92
N GLU A 449 32.26 1.21 11.52
CA GLU A 449 31.11 0.28 11.55
C GLU A 449 30.62 0.06 13.00
N LYS A 450 31.52 0.28 13.97
CA LYS A 450 31.24 0.34 15.42
C LYS A 450 30.97 1.78 15.92
N GLY A 451 30.82 2.75 15.04
CA GLY A 451 30.81 4.19 15.34
C GLY A 451 29.63 4.66 16.18
N THR A 452 29.84 4.73 17.50
CA THR A 452 29.35 5.71 18.50
C THR A 452 27.86 5.98 18.69
N GLY A 453 26.96 5.52 17.82
CA GLY A 453 25.53 5.51 18.09
C GLY A 453 25.09 4.05 18.17
N GLY A 454 24.68 3.57 19.34
CA GLY A 454 23.94 2.32 19.46
C GLY A 454 22.84 2.35 18.40
N GLY A 455 23.04 1.57 17.33
CA GLY A 455 22.22 1.66 16.13
C GLY A 455 20.84 1.18 16.50
N ASN A 456 19.97 2.09 16.93
CA ASN A 456 18.59 1.79 17.22
C ASN A 456 18.02 1.23 15.92
N SER A 457 17.85 -0.08 15.91
CA SER A 457 17.17 -0.76 14.82
C SER A 457 15.75 -0.24 14.83
N SER A 458 15.40 0.47 13.77
CA SER A 458 14.06 0.99 13.60
C SER A 458 13.18 -0.09 12.95
N GLY A 459 11.89 -0.11 13.28
CA GLY A 459 10.97 -1.09 12.73
C GLY A 459 10.28 -0.56 11.46
N ALA A 460 10.22 -1.42 10.44
CA ALA A 460 9.45 -1.21 9.23
C ALA A 460 8.61 -2.44 8.90
N VAL A 461 7.62 -2.26 8.03
CA VAL A 461 6.70 -3.28 7.57
C VAL A 461 6.73 -3.31 6.06
N LEU A 462 6.89 -4.51 5.51
CA LEU A 462 6.69 -4.79 4.10
C LEU A 462 5.19 -4.88 3.80
N THR A 463 4.71 -4.02 2.92
CA THR A 463 3.32 -3.96 2.48
C THR A 463 3.22 -4.22 0.99
N PRO A 464 2.01 -4.47 0.44
CA PRO A 464 1.77 -4.49 -1.01
C PRO A 464 2.26 -3.26 -1.79
N PHE A 465 2.51 -2.14 -1.11
CA PHE A 465 2.94 -0.87 -1.71
C PHE A 465 4.39 -0.50 -1.34
N GLY A 466 5.18 -1.47 -0.89
CA GLY A 466 6.59 -1.29 -0.54
C GLY A 466 6.85 -1.33 0.96
N VAL A 467 7.99 -0.78 1.38
CA VAL A 467 8.45 -0.80 2.78
C VAL A 467 8.10 0.53 3.44
N VAL A 468 7.36 0.49 4.53
CA VAL A 468 7.04 1.70 5.33
C VAL A 468 7.44 1.48 6.78
N GLY A 469 8.07 2.48 7.40
CA GLY A 469 8.47 2.39 8.79
C GLY A 469 8.96 3.70 9.36
N ALA A 470 9.17 3.70 10.67
CA ALA A 470 9.94 4.75 11.32
C ALA A 470 11.43 4.53 11.05
N ILE A 471 12.21 5.59 11.03
CA ILE A 471 13.67 5.53 10.88
C ILE A 471 14.38 6.40 11.93
N GLY A 472 15.57 5.95 12.34
CA GLY A 472 16.40 6.65 13.32
C GLY A 472 15.82 6.67 14.74
N VAL A 473 16.36 7.56 15.58
CA VAL A 473 16.02 7.70 17.01
C VAL A 473 14.79 8.62 17.22
N GLY A 474 14.02 8.91 16.17
CA GLY A 474 13.03 9.99 16.15
C GLY A 474 11.67 9.62 15.55
N THR A 475 10.86 10.64 15.30
CA THR A 475 9.52 10.57 14.65
C THR A 475 9.60 10.52 13.13
N SER A 476 10.78 10.28 12.56
CA SER A 476 10.96 10.30 11.12
C SER A 476 10.44 9.01 10.50
N TRP A 477 9.83 9.14 9.34
CA TRP A 477 9.21 8.06 8.58
C TRP A 477 9.91 7.90 7.26
N MET A 478 9.92 6.67 6.77
CA MET A 478 10.41 6.32 5.45
C MET A 478 9.35 5.46 4.77
N TRP A 479 9.09 5.77 3.49
CA TRP A 479 8.36 4.90 2.60
C TRP A 479 9.21 4.65 1.36
N LEU A 480 9.59 3.39 1.13
CA LEU A 480 10.33 2.93 -0.04
C LEU A 480 9.42 2.08 -0.93
N TRP A 481 9.55 2.22 -2.24
CA TRP A 481 8.82 1.44 -3.23
C TRP A 481 9.70 1.13 -4.45
N ARG A 482 9.31 0.14 -5.26
CA ARG A 482 10.01 -0.16 -6.51
C ARG A 482 9.77 0.97 -7.51
N ARG A 483 10.83 1.42 -8.17
CA ARG A 483 10.80 2.57 -9.08
C ARG A 483 9.84 2.38 -10.25
N GLU A 484 9.72 1.17 -10.76
CA GLU A 484 8.79 0.82 -11.84
C GLU A 484 7.30 0.99 -11.44
N TRP A 485 7.00 1.12 -10.16
CA TRP A 485 5.65 1.44 -9.67
C TRP A 485 5.38 2.94 -9.63
N SER A 486 6.38 3.78 -9.86
CA SER A 486 6.13 5.20 -10.06
C SER A 486 5.48 5.40 -11.43
N GLY A 487 4.41 6.19 -11.49
CA GLY A 487 3.89 6.64 -12.78
C GLY A 487 4.96 7.43 -13.53
N GLY A 488 5.42 6.89 -14.65
CA GLY A 488 6.26 7.63 -15.57
C GLY A 488 5.41 8.72 -16.23
N PHE A 489 5.84 9.98 -16.13
CA PHE A 489 5.68 10.90 -17.25
C PHE A 489 6.65 10.43 -18.34
N GLU A 490 6.32 9.33 -19.02
CA GLU A 490 6.98 8.97 -20.28
C GLU A 490 6.51 9.99 -21.33
N GLY A 491 7.01 11.22 -21.27
CA GLY A 491 6.57 12.29 -22.18
C GLY A 491 7.25 13.65 -22.06
N ALA A 492 8.10 13.91 -21.06
CA ALA A 492 8.72 15.23 -20.88
C ALA A 492 10.27 15.18 -20.93
N ALA A 493 10.82 14.59 -21.99
CA ALA A 493 12.24 14.65 -22.32
C ALA A 493 12.45 15.38 -23.64
#